data_AF-A0A0C1QSK5-F1
#
_entry.id   AF-A0A0C1QSK5-F1
#
_cell.length_a   1.000
_cell.length_b   1.000
_cell.length_c   1.000
_cell.angle_alpha   90.00
_cell.angle_beta   90.00
_cell.angle_gamma   90.00
#
_symmetry.space_group_name_H-M   'P 1'
#
loop_
_entity.id
_entity.type
_entity.pdbx_description
1 polymer ?
#
loop_
_entity_poly.entity_id
_entity_poly.type
_entity_poly.pdbx_seq_one_letter_code
_entity_poly.pdbx_strand_id
1 'polypeptide(L)'
;MTSGSTTHRPVGYGTLASVWAALLLLTGATVFVTRLDLGGYKVAAALAIASAKGGLVIAVFMHMKYEGRLLRWLLFLALVTLALFIGLTFFDVLYR
;
A
#
# COMPACT_ATOMS: atom_id res chain seq x y z
N MET A 1 24.42 -26.67 30.84
CA MET A 1 23.93 -26.64 29.45
C MET A 1 22.41 -26.49 29.49
N THR A 2 21.90 -25.26 29.54
CA THR A 2 20.46 -24.99 29.66
C THR A 2 19.89 -24.69 28.28
N SER A 3 19.02 -25.57 27.80
CA SER A 3 18.29 -25.45 26.54
C SER A 3 17.36 -24.23 26.58
N GLY A 4 17.72 -23.17 25.84
CA GLY A 4 16.83 -22.05 25.57
C GLY A 4 15.85 -22.40 24.46
N SER A 5 14.61 -22.72 24.81
CA SER A 5 13.52 -22.94 23.86
C SER A 5 12.95 -21.60 23.38
N THR A 6 13.61 -20.96 22.42
CA THR A 6 13.05 -19.85 21.65
C THR A 6 11.92 -20.36 20.77
N THR A 7 10.72 -20.38 21.32
CA THR A 7 9.46 -20.58 20.58
C THR A 7 9.26 -19.35 19.69
N HIS A 8 9.90 -19.31 18.53
CA HIS A 8 9.56 -18.38 17.45
C HIS A 8 8.11 -18.66 17.06
N ARG A 9 7.16 -17.83 17.52
CA ARG A 9 5.79 -17.84 17.00
C ARG A 9 5.85 -17.18 15.62
N PRO A 10 5.82 -17.92 14.51
CA PRO A 10 5.61 -17.28 13.21
C PRO A 10 4.29 -16.53 13.29
N VAL A 11 4.29 -15.28 12.80
CA VAL A 11 3.07 -14.54 12.49
C VAL A 11 2.06 -15.50 11.85
N GLY A 12 0.90 -15.67 12.48
CA GLY A 12 -0.03 -16.73 12.13
C GLY A 12 -0.39 -16.66 10.65
N TYR A 13 -0.18 -17.76 9.91
CA TYR A 13 -0.44 -17.85 8.48
C TYR A 13 -1.84 -17.36 8.07
N GLY A 14 -2.82 -17.43 8.99
CA GLY A 14 -4.17 -16.89 8.77
C GLY A 14 -4.20 -15.37 8.50
N THR A 15 -3.36 -14.57 9.16
CA THR A 15 -3.28 -13.12 8.92
C THR A 15 -2.65 -12.81 7.56
N LEU A 16 -1.65 -13.61 7.14
CA LEU A 16 -1.06 -13.45 5.82
C LEU A 16 -2.04 -13.86 4.72
N ALA A 17 -2.79 -14.95 4.92
CA ALA A 17 -3.76 -15.44 3.96
C ALA A 17 -4.96 -14.48 3.76
N SER A 18 -5.47 -13.87 4.84
CA SER A 18 -6.56 -12.89 4.74
C SER A 18 -6.13 -11.63 3.98
N VAL A 19 -4.90 -11.17 4.20
CA VAL A 19 -4.37 -9.99 3.52
C VAL A 19 -4.01 -10.30 2.08
N TRP A 20 -3.51 -11.51 1.80
CA TRP A 20 -3.33 -11.99 0.43
C TRP A 20 -4.65 -12.00 -0.35
N ALA A 21 -5.74 -12.48 0.26
CA ALA A 21 -7.07 -12.43 -0.35
C ALA A 21 -7.55 -10.98 -0.57
N ALA A 22 -7.33 -10.08 0.39
CA ALA A 22 -7.66 -8.66 0.24
C ALA A 22 -6.84 -7.99 -0.90
N LEU A 23 -5.56 -8.33 -1.05
CA LEU A 23 -4.71 -7.85 -2.14
C LEU A 23 -5.17 -8.38 -3.51
N LEU A 24 -5.62 -9.64 -3.58
CA LEU A 24 -6.21 -10.19 -4.79
C LEU A 24 -7.51 -9.48 -5.17
N LEU A 25 -8.40 -9.22 -4.20
CA LEU A 25 -9.62 -8.45 -4.42
C LEU A 25 -9.30 -7.05 -4.95
N LEU A 26 -8.33 -6.35 -4.35
CA LEU A 26 -7.92 -5.02 -4.81
C LEU A 26 -7.33 -5.06 -6.22
N THR A 27 -6.60 -6.11 -6.56
CA THR A 27 -6.04 -6.30 -7.90
C THR A 27 -7.15 -6.57 -8.93
N GLY A 28 -8.13 -7.40 -8.58
CA GLY A 28 -9.34 -7.60 -9.38
C GLY A 28 -10.11 -6.29 -9.59
N ALA A 29 -10.25 -5.48 -8.54
CA ALA A 29 -10.86 -4.16 -8.63
C ALA A 29 -10.09 -3.22 -9.58
N THR A 30 -8.76 -3.25 -9.59
CA THR A 30 -7.97 -2.49 -10.57
C THR A 30 -8.27 -2.92 -12.00
N VAL A 31 -8.29 -4.22 -12.26
CA VAL A 31 -8.59 -4.76 -13.61
C VAL A 31 -10.03 -4.42 -14.02
N PHE A 32 -10.96 -4.37 -13.08
CA PHE A 32 -12.33 -3.96 -13.38
C PHE A 32 -12.42 -2.47 -13.69
N VAL A 33 -11.75 -1.62 -12.90
CA VAL A 33 -11.71 -0.17 -13.10
C VAL A 33 -11.02 0.22 -14.41
N THR A 34 -10.01 -0.53 -14.86
CA THR A 34 -9.40 -0.30 -16.18
C THR A 34 -10.31 -0.71 -17.34
N ARG A 35 -11.27 -1.62 -17.11
CA ARG A 35 -12.30 -2.00 -18.10
C ARG A 35 -13.47 -1.01 -18.15
N LEU A 36 -13.71 -0.26 -17.08
CA LEU A 36 -14.68 0.82 -17.09
C LEU A 36 -14.12 2.03 -17.84
N ASP A 37 -14.87 2.55 -18.81
CA ASP A 37 -14.45 3.69 -19.61
C ASP A 37 -14.64 5.02 -18.85
N LEU A 38 -13.85 5.22 -17.79
CA LEU A 38 -13.90 6.40 -16.92
C LEU A 38 -13.29 7.68 -17.55
N GLY A 39 -13.00 7.67 -18.86
CA GLY A 39 -12.38 8.81 -19.56
C GLY A 39 -11.12 9.34 -18.85
N GLY A 40 -11.06 10.66 -18.62
CA GLY A 40 -9.93 11.32 -17.95
C GLY A 40 -9.72 10.95 -16.47
N TYR A 41 -10.75 10.40 -15.80
CA TYR A 41 -10.64 10.00 -14.39
C TYR A 41 -9.98 8.63 -14.18
N LYS A 42 -9.67 7.90 -15.26
CA LYS A 42 -9.00 6.58 -15.21
C LYS A 42 -7.70 6.64 -14.40
N VAL A 43 -6.89 7.68 -14.61
CA VAL A 43 -5.60 7.80 -13.93
C VAL A 43 -5.80 8.07 -12.43
N ALA A 44 -6.71 8.96 -12.07
CA ALA A 44 -7.04 9.25 -10.67
C ALA A 44 -7.57 7.99 -9.94
N ALA A 45 -8.47 7.24 -10.59
CA ALA A 45 -9.00 5.99 -10.04
C ALA A 45 -7.92 4.91 -9.88
N ALA A 46 -7.06 4.72 -10.89
CA ALA A 46 -5.93 3.79 -10.81
C ALA A 46 -4.97 4.14 -9.66
N LEU A 47 -4.68 5.44 -9.49
CA LEU A 47 -3.79 5.94 -8.45
C LEU A 47 -4.37 5.73 -7.04
N ALA A 48 -5.67 5.95 -6.87
CA ALA A 48 -6.37 5.71 -5.61
C ALA A 48 -6.29 4.22 -5.20
N ILE A 49 -6.54 3.31 -6.14
CA ILE A 49 -6.47 1.86 -5.88
C ILE A 49 -5.04 1.42 -5.61
N ALA A 50 -4.06 1.95 -6.35
CA ALA A 50 -2.65 1.70 -6.11
C ALA A 50 -2.22 2.15 -4.71
N SER A 51 -2.69 3.33 -4.26
CA SER A 51 -2.42 3.88 -2.94
C SER A 51 -3.05 3.03 -1.83
N ALA A 52 -4.28 2.58 -2.01
CA ALA A 52 -4.95 1.65 -1.08
C ALA A 52 -4.20 0.31 -0.98
N LYS A 53 -3.74 -0.23 -2.11
CA LYS A 53 -2.95 -1.47 -2.14
C LYS A 53 -1.64 -1.31 -1.39
N GLY A 54 -0.89 -0.24 -1.66
CA GLY A 54 0.36 0.09 -0.98
C GLY A 54 0.16 0.29 0.52
N GLY A 55 -0.88 1.03 0.91
CA GLY A 55 -1.23 1.25 2.32
C GLY A 55 -1.53 -0.05 3.08
N LEU A 56 -2.24 -0.99 2.45
CA LEU A 56 -2.52 -2.30 3.04
C LEU A 56 -1.23 -3.13 3.21
N VAL A 57 -0.33 -3.10 2.22
CA VAL A 57 0.97 -3.77 2.31
C VAL A 57 1.82 -3.19 3.45
N ILE A 58 1.89 -1.87 3.57
CA ILE A 58 2.63 -1.19 4.63
C ILE A 58 2.04 -1.52 6.02
N ALA A 59 0.72 -1.48 6.15
CA ALA A 59 0.05 -1.70 7.43
C ALA A 59 0.24 -3.14 7.96
N VAL A 60 0.28 -4.13 7.06
CA VAL A 60 0.34 -5.55 7.42
C VAL A 60 1.76 -6.12 7.32
N PHE A 61 2.38 -6.04 6.14
CA PHE A 61 3.64 -6.74 5.86
C PHE A 61 4.86 -5.99 6.36
N MET A 62 4.85 -4.65 6.34
CA MET A 62 5.96 -3.87 6.89
C MET A 62 5.90 -3.74 8.41
N HIS A 63 4.94 -4.41 9.07
CA HIS A 63 4.81 -4.47 10.53
C HIS A 63 5.02 -3.11 11.21
N MET A 64 4.52 -2.03 10.59
CA MET A 64 4.81 -0.64 10.97
C MET A 64 4.29 -0.28 12.37
N LYS A 65 3.47 -1.14 12.97
CA LYS A 65 3.02 -1.05 14.35
C LYS A 65 4.10 -1.42 15.39
N TYR A 66 5.16 -2.13 14.98
CA TYR A 66 6.23 -2.64 15.85
C TYR A 66 7.62 -2.09 15.53
N GLU A 67 7.79 -1.52 14.34
CA GLU A 67 9.02 -0.88 13.89
C GLU A 67 9.11 0.56 14.43
N GLY A 68 10.33 1.05 14.69
CA GLY A 68 10.57 2.31 15.40
C GLY A 68 9.88 3.53 14.76
N ARG A 69 9.43 4.48 15.60
CA ARG A 69 8.76 5.74 15.20
C ARG A 69 9.44 6.47 14.02
N LEU A 70 10.76 6.33 13.88
CA LEU A 70 11.56 6.91 12.80
C LEU A 70 11.10 6.44 11.40
N LEU A 71 10.87 5.13 11.19
CA LEU A 71 10.48 4.59 9.89
C LEU A 71 9.09 5.06 9.47
N ARG A 72 8.17 5.20 10.43
CA ARG A 72 6.84 5.75 10.19
C ARG A 72 6.91 7.21 9.72
N TRP A 73 7.78 8.03 10.32
CA TRP A 73 8.00 9.41 9.89
C TRP A 73 8.66 9.50 8.52
N LEU A 74 9.66 8.66 8.25
CA LEU A 74 10.34 8.61 6.96
C LEU A 74 9.38 8.22 5.83
N LEU A 75 8.56 7.19 6.06
CA LEU A 75 7.53 6.80 5.12
C LEU A 75 6.51 7.92 4.89
N PHE A 76 6.04 8.55 5.98
CA PHE A 76 5.09 9.65 5.85
C PHE A 76 5.68 10.80 5.02
N LEU A 77 6.93 11.18 5.27
CA LEU A 77 7.64 12.18 4.48
C LEU A 77 7.73 11.76 3.00
N ALA A 78 8.12 10.50 2.73
CA ALA A 78 8.19 9.98 1.37
C ALA A 78 6.82 9.99 0.66
N LEU A 79 5.73 9.64 1.35
CA LEU A 79 4.37 9.68 0.81
C LEU A 79 3.90 11.11 0.54
N VAL A 80 4.21 12.05 1.44
CA VAL A 80 3.90 13.48 1.24
C VAL A 80 4.65 14.01 0.02
N THR A 81 5.96 13.75 -0.07
CA THR A 81 6.77 14.15 -1.23
C THR A 81 6.22 13.54 -2.52
N LEU A 82 5.91 12.24 -2.53
CA LEU A 82 5.32 11.56 -3.69
C LEU A 82 3.98 12.18 -4.10
N ALA A 83 3.08 12.44 -3.14
CA ALA A 83 1.80 13.08 -3.39
C ALA A 83 1.97 14.49 -3.99
N LEU A 84 2.96 15.24 -3.52
CA LEU A 84 3.29 16.56 -4.07
C LEU A 84 3.75 16.46 -5.52
N PHE A 85 4.68 15.54 -5.83
CA PHE A 85 5.14 15.31 -7.20
C PHE A 85 3.99 14.94 -8.14
N ILE A 86 3.15 13.98 -7.72
CA ILE A 86 1.99 13.56 -8.52
C ILE A 86 1.04 14.74 -8.74
N GLY A 87 0.71 15.49 -7.70
CA GLY A 87 -0.16 16.66 -7.80
C GLY A 87 0.38 17.72 -8.77
N LEU A 88 1.67 18.03 -8.69
CA LEU A 88 2.33 18.96 -9.61
C LEU A 88 2.33 18.45 -11.06
N THR A 89 2.59 17.16 -11.28
CA THR A 89 2.53 16.56 -12.62
C THR A 89 1.13 16.63 -13.22
N PHE A 90 0.08 16.37 -12.44
CA PHE A 90 -1.29 16.52 -12.92
C PHE A 90 -1.66 17.97 -13.21
N PHE A 91 -1.21 18.91 -12.37
CA PHE A 91 -1.42 20.33 -12.59
C PHE A 91 -0.74 20.80 -13.89
N ASP A 92 0.51 20.36 -14.12
CA ASP A 92 1.26 20.62 -15.35
C ASP A 92 0.56 20.05 -16.60
N VAL A 93 0.09 18.80 -16.54
CA VAL A 93 -0.66 18.17 -17.64
C VAL A 93 -1.99 18.87 -17.92
N LEU A 94 -2.68 19.39 -16.90
CA LEU A 94 -3.97 20.07 -17.07
C LEU A 94 -3.83 21.49 -17.63
N TYR A 95 -2.73 22.17 -17.33
CA TYR A 95 -2.43 23.53 -17.82
C TYR A 95 -1.59 23.56 -19.10
N ARG A 96 -1.23 22.40 -19.65
CA ARG A 96 -0.57 22.23 -20.94
C ARG A 96 -1.58 22.08 -22.07
#